data_AF-A0A6A6YTD7-F1
#
_entry.id   AF-A0A6A6YTD7-F1
#
_cell.length_a   1.000
_cell.length_b   1.000
_cell.length_c   1.000
_cell.angle_alpha   90.00
_cell.angle_beta   90.00
_cell.angle_gamma   90.00
#
_symmetry.space_group_name_H-M   'P 1'
#
loop_
_entity.id
_entity.type
_entity.pdbx_description
1 polymer ?
#
loop_
_entity_poly.entity_id
_entity_poly.type
_entity_poly.pdbx_seq_one_letter_code
_entity_poly.pdbx_strand_id
1 'polypeptide(L)'
;MHFSKSVLCSSPKRLKIDGKQYPGMVQVHYMGPAEFLRCVISCTLQSRIRGHDGSKTKKLIKQLLACGKFCSATSFHQVIVEERNQESDKIPLIRMLLDAGADPNMWWESNFSNVRNMYRPLMMAVWRKHLNIATMLIESGAVIRGHDIWDGVPTSPLAKALENKSEIDFIRKLLELGADPNFVWSDWREVKYRILDTLFGNGYACYYYRSPEQLAAVISLLLGYGADQEKTIPGQEDKEDLMRRHIHSRSFDTTCQQLEKDPLALAMVALDNKLPGLVPRVYIF
;
A
#
# COMPACT_ATOMS: atom_id res chain seq x y z
N MET A 1 -2.41 7.89 34.06
CA MET A 1 -2.33 9.36 34.15
C MET A 1 -0.89 9.78 34.35
N HIS A 2 -0.47 10.77 33.55
CA HIS A 2 0.69 11.67 33.71
C HIS A 2 2.13 11.17 33.48
N PHE A 3 2.66 11.63 32.35
CA PHE A 3 4.05 12.06 32.16
C PHE A 3 4.51 13.01 33.28
N SER A 4 5.77 12.86 33.73
CA SER A 4 6.74 13.94 33.96
C SER A 4 7.81 13.50 34.98
N LYS A 5 9.06 13.37 34.51
CA LYS A 5 10.21 14.01 35.18
C LYS A 5 11.33 14.16 34.16
N SER A 6 11.33 15.36 33.60
CA SER A 6 12.50 16.08 33.13
C SER A 6 13.71 15.85 34.04
N VAL A 7 14.81 15.33 33.49
CA VAL A 7 16.14 15.50 34.09
C VAL A 7 16.82 16.62 33.32
N LEU A 8 16.63 17.85 33.80
CA LEU A 8 17.44 19.00 33.44
C LEU A 8 18.61 19.11 34.45
N CYS A 9 19.82 19.03 33.89
CA CYS A 9 21.12 19.53 34.36
C CYS A 9 21.73 19.03 35.69
N SER A 10 22.95 18.49 35.59
CA SER A 10 24.12 19.17 36.17
C SER A 10 25.45 18.65 35.59
N SER A 11 26.24 19.62 35.10
CA SER A 11 27.65 19.55 34.68
C SER A 11 27.98 19.09 33.23
N PRO A 12 28.50 19.99 32.37
CA PRO A 12 29.01 19.63 31.04
C PRO A 12 30.36 18.92 31.20
N LYS A 13 30.41 17.60 31.01
CA LYS A 13 31.70 16.89 30.91
C LYS A 13 32.22 16.97 29.49
N ARG A 14 33.41 17.56 29.30
CA ARG A 14 34.14 17.57 28.02
C ARG A 14 34.46 16.13 27.61
N LEU A 15 33.98 15.69 26.45
CA LEU A 15 34.36 14.41 25.84
C LEU A 15 35.83 14.46 25.42
N LYS A 16 36.63 13.51 25.93
CA LYS A 16 37.99 13.23 25.43
C LYS A 16 37.89 12.04 24.47
N ILE A 17 38.24 12.25 23.20
CA ILE A 17 38.50 11.19 22.23
C ILE A 17 39.96 11.38 21.79
N ASP A 18 40.78 10.34 21.93
CA ASP A 18 42.20 10.31 21.55
C ASP A 18 43.07 11.49 22.05
N GLY A 19 42.83 11.91 23.29
CA GLY A 19 43.69 12.89 23.97
C GLY A 19 43.58 14.34 23.47
N LYS A 20 42.76 14.64 22.46
CA LYS A 20 42.54 16.01 21.97
C LYS A 20 41.26 16.60 22.57
N GLN A 21 41.37 17.80 23.16
CA GLN A 21 40.22 18.58 23.63
C GLN A 21 39.68 19.42 22.47
N TYR A 22 38.39 19.29 22.16
CA TYR A 22 37.72 20.09 21.14
C TYR A 22 36.87 21.19 21.81
N PRO A 23 37.05 22.48 21.46
CA PRO A 23 36.27 23.57 22.00
C PRO A 23 34.99 23.74 21.18
N GLY A 24 33.89 23.16 21.66
CA GLY A 24 32.58 23.34 21.06
C GLY A 24 31.55 22.58 21.88
N MET A 25 30.41 23.21 22.17
CA MET A 25 29.26 22.52 22.75
C MET A 25 28.79 21.45 21.75
N VAL A 26 29.19 20.20 21.95
CA VAL A 26 28.54 19.09 21.27
C VAL A 26 27.20 18.92 21.98
N GLN A 27 26.14 19.52 21.43
CA GLN A 27 24.78 19.12 21.78
C GLN A 27 24.66 17.64 21.38
N VAL A 28 24.75 16.76 22.37
CA VAL A 28 24.43 15.34 22.19
C VAL A 28 22.92 15.28 22.09
N HIS A 29 22.39 15.53 20.89
CA HIS A 29 21.00 15.22 20.60
C HIS A 29 20.84 13.71 20.78
N TYR A 30 20.02 13.31 21.74
CA TYR A 30 19.58 11.93 21.84
C TYR A 30 18.82 11.63 20.54
N MET A 31 19.47 10.94 19.61
CA MET A 31 18.80 10.38 18.44
C MET A 31 17.75 9.41 18.93
N GLY A 32 16.49 9.67 18.58
CA GLY A 32 15.42 8.70 18.79
C GLY A 32 15.70 7.41 18.00
N PRO A 33 15.13 6.27 18.40
CA PRO A 33 15.36 5.00 17.70
C PRO A 33 15.06 5.05 16.18
N ALA A 34 14.06 5.83 15.77
CA ALA A 34 13.70 6.04 14.37
C ALA A 34 14.73 6.90 13.61
N GLU A 35 15.29 7.92 14.25
CA GLU A 35 16.27 8.82 13.65
C GLU A 35 17.65 8.15 13.54
N PHE A 36 18.04 7.41 14.57
CA PHE A 36 19.19 6.50 14.52
C PHE A 36 19.05 5.49 13.37
N LEU A 37 17.86 4.90 13.24
CA LEU A 37 17.57 3.94 12.17
C LEU A 37 17.65 4.57 10.79
N ARG A 38 17.06 5.75 10.61
CA ARG A 38 17.14 6.52 9.36
C ARG A 38 18.60 6.74 8.98
N CYS A 39 19.46 7.16 9.93
CA CYS A 39 20.88 7.32 9.67
C CYS A 39 21.58 6.02 9.32
N VAL A 40 21.34 4.92 10.06
CA VAL A 40 21.95 3.61 9.75
C VAL A 40 21.55 3.12 8.37
N ILE A 41 20.26 3.20 8.01
CA ILE A 41 19.74 2.79 6.71
C ILE A 41 20.31 3.68 5.60
N SER A 42 20.25 5.01 5.75
CA SER A 42 20.74 5.96 4.75
C SER A 42 22.26 5.83 4.52
N CYS A 43 23.04 5.69 5.60
CA CYS A 43 24.48 5.44 5.49
C CYS A 43 24.78 4.08 4.84
N THR A 44 23.99 3.04 5.14
CA THR A 44 24.17 1.73 4.50
C THR A 44 23.87 1.80 3.01
N LEU A 45 22.81 2.51 2.62
CA LEU A 45 22.43 2.75 1.23
C LEU A 45 23.57 3.43 0.47
N GLN A 46 24.11 4.53 1.02
CA GLN A 46 25.26 5.23 0.45
C GLN A 46 26.53 4.36 0.38
N SER A 47 26.79 3.51 1.38
CA SER A 47 27.96 2.62 1.38
C SER A 47 27.86 1.48 0.38
N ARG A 48 26.64 1.00 0.10
CA ARG A 48 26.39 -0.06 -0.89
C ARG A 48 26.53 0.45 -2.32
N ILE A 49 26.11 1.69 -2.59
CA ILE A 49 26.43 2.38 -3.85
C ILE A 49 27.96 2.44 -4.06
N ARG A 50 28.74 2.49 -2.98
CA ARG A 50 30.22 2.47 -2.99
C ARG A 50 30.84 1.06 -2.96
N GLY A 51 30.05 -0.02 -3.10
CA GLY A 51 30.54 -1.39 -3.26
C GLY A 51 30.74 -2.22 -1.99
N HIS A 52 30.26 -1.79 -0.82
CA HIS A 52 30.35 -2.60 0.41
C HIS A 52 29.22 -3.66 0.51
N ASP A 53 29.54 -4.86 1.00
CA ASP A 53 28.61 -6.01 1.09
C ASP A 53 27.44 -5.84 2.10
N GLY A 54 27.56 -4.91 3.05
CA GLY A 54 26.56 -4.62 4.08
C GLY A 54 26.47 -5.67 5.21
N SER A 55 27.44 -6.57 5.33
CA SER A 55 27.44 -7.66 6.32
C SER A 55 27.38 -7.16 7.77
N LYS A 56 28.15 -6.10 8.08
CA LYS A 56 28.13 -5.43 9.39
C LYS A 56 26.77 -4.81 9.71
N THR A 57 26.12 -4.18 8.73
CA THR A 57 24.78 -3.60 8.90
C THR A 57 23.75 -4.69 9.16
N LYS A 58 23.77 -5.79 8.40
CA LYS A 58 22.85 -6.93 8.61
C LYS A 58 22.93 -7.47 10.03
N LYS A 59 24.16 -7.64 10.55
CA LYS A 59 24.38 -8.08 11.95
C LYS A 59 23.81 -7.09 12.95
N LEU A 60 24.01 -5.78 12.73
CA LEU A 60 23.45 -4.73 13.58
C LEU A 60 21.92 -4.74 13.57
N ILE A 61 21.27 -4.79 12.41
CA ILE A 61 19.80 -4.84 12.29
C ILE A 61 19.25 -6.07 13.02
N LYS A 62 19.88 -7.24 12.85
CA LYS A 62 19.47 -8.47 13.56
C LYS A 62 19.54 -8.30 15.08
N GLN A 63 20.59 -7.66 15.60
CA GLN A 63 20.70 -7.37 17.04
C GLN A 63 19.62 -6.39 17.50
N LEU A 64 19.33 -5.35 16.71
CA LEU A 64 18.32 -4.34 17.04
C LEU A 64 16.91 -4.96 17.08
N LEU A 65 16.57 -5.79 16.08
CA LEU A 65 15.33 -6.57 16.04
C LEU A 65 15.19 -7.48 17.27
N ALA A 66 16.25 -8.22 17.61
CA ALA A 66 16.25 -9.13 18.77
C ALA A 66 16.07 -8.40 20.12
N CYS A 67 16.52 -7.15 20.23
CA CYS A 67 16.37 -6.37 21.46
C CYS A 67 14.95 -5.80 21.66
N GLY A 68 14.01 -5.97 20.72
CA GLY A 68 12.64 -5.47 20.81
C GLY A 68 12.49 -3.94 20.78
N LYS A 69 13.60 -3.19 20.76
CA LYS A 69 13.66 -1.72 20.67
C LYS A 69 13.46 -1.21 19.23
N PHE A 70 13.16 -2.11 18.30
CA PHE A 70 13.16 -1.88 16.86
C PHE A 70 11.88 -2.45 16.25
N CYS A 71 11.07 -1.59 15.64
CA CYS A 71 9.88 -2.00 14.89
C CYS A 71 10.23 -2.17 13.41
N SER A 72 10.08 -3.38 12.88
CA SER A 72 10.29 -3.65 11.44
C SER A 72 9.40 -2.76 10.55
N ALA A 73 8.17 -2.50 10.99
CA ALA A 73 7.21 -1.63 10.33
C ALA A 73 7.77 -0.23 9.98
N THR A 74 8.44 0.43 10.95
CA THR A 74 9.06 1.74 10.74
C THR A 74 10.22 1.68 9.75
N SER A 75 10.95 0.56 9.73
CA SER A 75 12.06 0.34 8.79
C SER A 75 11.55 0.23 7.36
N PHE A 76 10.50 -0.56 7.16
CA PHE A 76 9.84 -0.70 5.86
C PHE A 76 9.25 0.63 5.40
N HIS A 77 8.57 1.37 6.28
CA HIS A 77 8.08 2.72 5.96
C HIS A 77 9.20 3.65 5.50
N GLN A 78 10.29 3.76 6.28
CA GLN A 78 11.44 4.59 5.96
C GLN A 78 11.98 4.27 4.55
N VAL A 79 12.25 2.98 4.27
CA VAL A 79 12.86 2.56 3.00
C VAL A 79 11.90 2.69 1.81
N ILE A 80 10.64 2.28 1.97
CA ILE A 80 9.68 2.20 0.85
C ILE A 80 9.14 3.60 0.54
N VAL A 81 8.75 4.35 1.57
CA VAL A 81 8.01 5.62 1.46
C VAL A 81 8.95 6.83 1.48
N GLU A 82 9.75 6.98 2.54
CA GLU A 82 10.47 8.24 2.80
C GLU A 82 11.74 8.40 1.97
N GLU A 83 12.49 7.32 1.74
CA GLU A 83 13.69 7.35 0.91
C GLU A 83 13.31 7.72 -0.54
N ARG A 84 13.99 8.75 -1.07
CA ARG A 84 13.74 9.29 -2.43
C ARG A 84 14.42 8.49 -3.55
N ASN A 85 15.14 7.42 -3.21
CA ASN A 85 15.88 6.60 -4.17
C ASN A 85 14.93 5.79 -5.07
N GLN A 86 15.48 5.30 -6.18
CA GLN A 86 14.74 4.44 -7.11
C GLN A 86 14.43 3.09 -6.46
N GLU A 87 13.45 2.37 -7.01
CA GLU A 87 13.07 1.05 -6.49
C GLU A 87 14.26 0.08 -6.43
N SER A 88 15.12 0.08 -7.45
CA SER A 88 16.32 -0.75 -7.55
C SER A 88 17.26 -0.60 -6.36
N ASP A 89 17.38 0.62 -5.81
CA ASP A 89 18.29 0.92 -4.70
C ASP A 89 17.71 0.46 -3.36
N LYS A 90 16.39 0.34 -3.28
CA LYS A 90 15.65 -0.09 -2.08
C LYS A 90 15.65 -1.61 -1.95
N ILE A 91 15.58 -2.35 -3.07
CA ILE A 91 15.56 -3.83 -3.13
C ILE A 91 16.61 -4.48 -2.22
N PRO A 92 17.91 -4.13 -2.29
CA PRO A 92 18.94 -4.76 -1.46
C PRO A 92 18.75 -4.52 0.04
N LEU A 93 18.13 -3.40 0.43
CA LEU A 93 17.85 -3.08 1.84
C LEU A 93 16.62 -3.81 2.35
N ILE A 94 15.55 -3.85 1.56
CA ILE A 94 14.37 -4.66 1.88
C ILE A 94 14.78 -6.13 2.08
N ARG A 95 15.60 -6.67 1.18
CA ARG A 95 16.17 -8.02 1.33
C ARG A 95 16.99 -8.16 2.61
N MET A 96 17.83 -7.19 2.94
CA MET A 96 18.62 -7.22 4.18
C MET A 96 17.74 -7.20 5.44
N LEU A 97 16.66 -6.41 5.45
CA LEU A 97 15.70 -6.35 6.55
C LEU A 97 15.02 -7.72 6.72
N LEU A 98 14.51 -8.28 5.63
CA LEU A 98 13.83 -9.58 5.62
C LEU A 98 14.79 -10.70 6.07
N ASP A 99 16.00 -10.76 5.52
CA ASP A 99 17.02 -11.74 5.92
C ASP A 99 17.43 -11.61 7.40
N ALA A 100 17.31 -10.42 7.99
CA ALA A 100 17.59 -10.18 9.40
C ALA A 100 16.43 -10.61 10.32
N GLY A 101 15.30 -11.08 9.75
CA GLY A 101 14.12 -11.54 10.46
C GLY A 101 13.06 -10.44 10.68
N ALA A 102 13.09 -9.35 9.91
CA ALA A 102 12.03 -8.36 9.96
C ALA A 102 10.71 -8.95 9.46
N ASP A 103 9.67 -8.95 10.31
CA ASP A 103 8.35 -9.44 9.93
C ASP A 103 7.68 -8.49 8.91
N PRO A 104 7.33 -8.98 7.69
CA PRO A 104 6.71 -8.18 6.63
C PRO A 104 5.22 -7.89 6.86
N ASN A 105 4.61 -8.39 7.93
CA ASN A 105 3.19 -8.19 8.24
C ASN A 105 2.94 -7.19 9.38
N MET A 106 4.00 -6.62 9.95
CA MET A 106 3.86 -5.64 11.04
C MET A 106 3.23 -4.35 10.54
N TRP A 107 2.21 -3.87 11.26
CA TRP A 107 1.57 -2.59 10.97
C TRP A 107 2.48 -1.42 11.32
N TRP A 108 2.58 -0.49 10.38
CA TRP A 108 3.03 0.85 10.64
C TRP A 108 1.80 1.75 10.82
N GLU A 109 1.79 2.51 11.91
CA GLU A 109 0.70 3.40 12.27
C GLU A 109 1.11 4.85 12.03
N SER A 110 0.28 5.58 11.28
CA SER A 110 0.41 7.02 11.12
C SER A 110 -0.53 7.74 12.06
N ASN A 111 0.03 8.62 12.89
CA ASN A 111 -0.73 9.50 13.79
C ASN A 111 -0.82 10.95 13.26
N PHE A 112 -0.50 11.16 11.98
CA PHE A 112 -0.43 12.50 11.38
C PHE A 112 -1.80 13.09 11.00
N SER A 113 -2.88 12.30 11.11
CA SER A 113 -4.23 12.75 10.76
C SER A 113 -5.24 12.37 11.85
N ASN A 114 -6.41 13.02 11.82
CA ASN A 114 -7.54 12.66 12.70
C ASN A 114 -8.11 11.26 12.39
N VAL A 115 -7.57 10.59 11.38
CA VAL A 115 -7.95 9.26 10.95
C VAL A 115 -6.79 8.29 11.21
N ARG A 116 -7.10 7.16 11.83
CA ARG A 116 -6.13 6.13 12.17
C ARG A 116 -5.77 5.34 10.92
N ASN A 117 -4.53 5.51 10.46
CA ASN A 117 -4.01 4.86 9.28
C ASN A 117 -3.03 3.76 9.69
N MET A 118 -3.27 2.54 9.19
CA MET A 118 -2.51 1.35 9.58
C MET A 118 -2.15 0.55 8.34
N TYR A 119 -0.87 0.53 8.00
CA TYR A 119 -0.37 -0.05 6.76
C TYR A 119 0.70 -1.09 7.00
N ARG A 120 0.60 -2.22 6.29
CA ARG A 120 1.67 -3.20 6.16
C ARG A 120 2.67 -2.77 5.09
N PRO A 121 3.92 -3.26 5.15
CA PRO A 121 4.93 -3.06 4.11
C PRO A 121 4.41 -3.31 2.69
N LEU A 122 3.58 -4.34 2.50
CA LEU A 122 2.99 -4.66 1.20
C LEU A 122 2.12 -3.51 0.67
N MET A 123 1.25 -2.94 1.51
CA MET A 123 0.39 -1.83 1.11
C MET A 123 1.19 -0.58 0.74
N MET A 124 2.28 -0.30 1.46
CA MET A 124 3.20 0.79 1.09
C MET A 124 3.84 0.56 -0.27
N ALA A 125 4.27 -0.67 -0.57
CA ALA A 125 4.86 -1.01 -1.87
C ALA A 125 3.84 -0.86 -3.01
N VAL A 126 2.60 -1.30 -2.79
CA VAL A 126 1.49 -1.10 -3.74
C VAL A 126 1.19 0.37 -3.95
N TRP A 127 1.13 1.16 -2.88
CA TRP A 127 0.89 2.60 -2.97
C TRP A 127 1.99 3.33 -3.75
N ARG A 128 3.24 2.91 -3.59
CA ARG A 128 4.37 3.45 -4.34
C ARG A 128 4.54 2.83 -5.73
N LYS A 129 3.69 1.88 -6.13
CA LYS A 129 3.76 1.12 -7.39
C LYS A 129 5.09 0.37 -7.58
N HIS A 130 5.70 -0.07 -6.48
CA HIS A 130 6.96 -0.81 -6.50
C HIS A 130 6.68 -2.31 -6.62
N LEU A 131 6.57 -2.81 -7.87
CA LEU A 131 6.16 -4.19 -8.13
C LEU A 131 7.17 -5.21 -7.64
N ASN A 132 8.47 -4.92 -7.79
CA ASN A 132 9.54 -5.83 -7.38
C ASN A 132 9.60 -5.92 -5.85
N ILE A 133 9.41 -4.79 -5.16
CA ILE A 133 9.32 -4.77 -3.70
C ILE A 133 8.07 -5.51 -3.22
N ALA A 134 6.91 -5.27 -3.83
CA ALA A 134 5.67 -5.97 -3.48
C ALA A 134 5.81 -7.49 -3.64
N THR A 135 6.38 -7.94 -4.76
CA THR A 135 6.65 -9.36 -5.04
C THR A 135 7.58 -9.96 -3.99
N MET A 136 8.71 -9.28 -3.69
CA MET A 136 9.67 -9.75 -2.70
C MET A 136 9.06 -9.88 -1.30
N LEU A 137 8.20 -8.94 -0.89
CA LEU A 137 7.51 -9.01 0.39
C LEU A 137 6.57 -10.21 0.45
N ILE A 138 5.79 -10.46 -0.61
CA ILE A 138 4.88 -11.61 -0.70
C ILE A 138 5.64 -12.93 -0.68
N GLU A 139 6.73 -13.06 -1.45
CA GLU A 139 7.62 -14.22 -1.43
C GLU A 139 8.23 -14.47 -0.05
N SER A 140 8.38 -13.42 0.75
CA SER A 140 8.88 -13.48 2.13
C SER A 140 7.78 -13.65 3.18
N GLY A 141 6.55 -13.95 2.77
CA GLY A 141 5.43 -14.25 3.67
C GLY A 141 4.51 -13.07 4.01
N ALA A 142 4.56 -11.97 3.25
CA ALA A 142 3.56 -10.91 3.40
C ALA A 142 2.17 -11.42 3.00
N VAL A 143 1.18 -11.13 3.85
CA VAL A 143 -0.20 -11.55 3.64
C VAL A 143 -0.85 -10.68 2.57
N ILE A 144 -1.12 -11.27 1.40
CA ILE A 144 -1.82 -10.61 0.29
C ILE A 144 -3.34 -10.60 0.46
N ARG A 145 -3.90 -11.66 1.04
CA ARG A 145 -5.33 -11.78 1.34
C ARG A 145 -5.62 -11.09 2.66
N GLY A 146 -6.06 -9.85 2.58
CA GLY A 146 -6.39 -9.04 3.74
C GLY A 146 -6.62 -7.58 3.37
N HIS A 147 -6.73 -6.75 4.39
CA HIS A 147 -6.87 -5.31 4.24
C HIS A 147 -6.04 -4.57 5.26
N ASP A 148 -5.69 -3.36 4.89
CA ASP A 148 -5.12 -2.35 5.77
C ASP A 148 -6.13 -1.22 5.94
N ILE A 149 -5.86 -0.26 6.82
CA ILE A 149 -6.75 0.89 7.03
C ILE A 149 -6.14 2.10 6.34
N TRP A 150 -6.74 2.51 5.22
CA TRP A 150 -6.37 3.68 4.44
C TRP A 150 -7.45 4.75 4.50
N ASP A 151 -7.09 5.92 5.02
CA ASP A 151 -8.00 7.03 5.28
C ASP A 151 -9.26 6.58 6.05
N GLY A 152 -9.05 5.66 7.00
CA GLY A 152 -10.10 5.14 7.89
C GLY A 152 -10.98 4.06 7.27
N VAL A 153 -10.69 3.65 6.02
CA VAL A 153 -11.45 2.64 5.30
C VAL A 153 -10.60 1.37 5.13
N PRO A 154 -11.18 0.17 5.32
CA PRO A 154 -10.51 -1.07 4.96
C PRO A 154 -10.21 -1.13 3.46
N THR A 155 -8.94 -1.31 3.11
CA THR A 155 -8.50 -1.37 1.71
C THR A 155 -7.60 -2.59 1.50
N SER A 156 -7.91 -3.42 0.51
CA SER A 156 -7.04 -4.54 0.11
C SER A 156 -5.91 -4.07 -0.81
N PRO A 157 -4.78 -4.80 -0.90
CA PRO A 157 -3.71 -4.47 -1.84
C PRO A 157 -4.21 -4.32 -3.29
N LEU A 158 -5.17 -5.15 -3.70
CA LEU A 158 -5.74 -5.10 -5.04
C LEU A 158 -6.62 -3.84 -5.23
N ALA A 159 -7.51 -3.54 -4.29
CA ALA A 159 -8.32 -2.31 -4.34
C ALA A 159 -7.41 -1.06 -4.43
N LYS A 160 -6.33 -1.02 -3.64
CA LYS A 160 -5.39 0.09 -3.67
C LYS A 160 -4.62 0.21 -4.98
N ALA A 161 -4.27 -0.91 -5.61
CA ALA A 161 -3.61 -0.90 -6.93
C ALA A 161 -4.53 -0.30 -8.02
N LEU A 162 -5.83 -0.63 -7.97
CA LEU A 162 -6.84 -0.08 -8.88
C LEU A 162 -7.03 1.43 -8.66
N GLU A 163 -7.15 1.87 -7.39
CA GLU A 163 -7.24 3.30 -7.05
C GLU A 163 -6.02 4.10 -7.50
N ASN A 164 -4.81 3.54 -7.35
CA ASN A 164 -3.58 4.26 -7.62
C ASN A 164 -3.19 4.32 -9.09
N LYS A 165 -4.00 3.80 -10.02
CA LYS A 165 -3.65 3.75 -11.46
C LYS A 165 -2.42 2.86 -11.70
N SER A 166 -2.33 1.73 -11.03
CA SER A 166 -1.25 0.79 -11.32
C SER A 166 -1.44 0.21 -12.73
N GLU A 167 -0.33 -0.10 -13.39
CA GLU A 167 -0.37 -0.72 -14.72
C GLU A 167 -1.07 -2.08 -14.67
N ILE A 168 -1.64 -2.51 -15.79
CA ILE A 168 -2.37 -3.79 -15.89
C ILE A 168 -1.49 -4.97 -15.44
N ASP A 169 -0.21 -4.94 -15.78
CA ASP A 169 0.75 -5.98 -15.37
C ASP A 169 0.97 -6.03 -13.87
N PHE A 170 0.90 -4.88 -13.19
CA PHE A 170 0.95 -4.82 -11.72
C PHE A 170 -0.28 -5.49 -11.11
N ILE A 171 -1.47 -5.17 -11.63
CA ILE A 171 -2.75 -5.75 -11.18
C ILE A 171 -2.74 -7.26 -11.42
N ARG A 172 -2.34 -7.68 -12.62
CA ARG A 172 -2.18 -9.09 -13.01
C ARG A 172 -1.27 -9.81 -12.03
N LYS A 173 -0.11 -9.22 -11.71
CA LYS A 173 0.84 -9.86 -10.80
C LYS A 173 0.29 -10.02 -9.38
N LEU A 174 -0.46 -9.05 -8.86
CA LEU A 174 -1.13 -9.21 -7.57
C LEU A 174 -2.16 -10.35 -7.59
N LEU A 175 -2.92 -10.48 -8.67
CA LEU A 175 -3.89 -11.57 -8.83
C LEU A 175 -3.20 -12.94 -8.93
N GLU A 176 -2.11 -13.06 -9.70
CA GLU A 176 -1.27 -14.27 -9.77
C GLU A 176 -0.71 -14.67 -8.40
N LEU A 177 -0.37 -13.68 -7.58
CA LEU A 177 0.14 -13.89 -6.22
C LEU A 177 -0.99 -14.18 -5.21
N GLY A 178 -2.25 -14.27 -5.64
CA GLY A 178 -3.38 -14.72 -4.84
C GLY A 178 -4.21 -13.62 -4.18
N ALA A 179 -4.11 -12.38 -4.65
CA ALA A 179 -4.99 -11.30 -4.21
C ALA A 179 -6.46 -11.67 -4.46
N ASP A 180 -7.34 -11.31 -3.53
CA ASP A 180 -8.76 -11.65 -3.62
C ASP A 180 -9.49 -10.66 -4.54
N PRO A 181 -9.95 -11.06 -5.74
CA PRO A 181 -10.71 -10.20 -6.64
C PRO A 181 -12.14 -9.92 -6.13
N ASN A 182 -12.57 -10.59 -5.07
CA ASN A 182 -13.90 -10.48 -4.47
C ASN A 182 -13.88 -9.81 -3.09
N PHE A 183 -12.81 -9.10 -2.76
CA PHE A 183 -12.72 -8.38 -1.49
C PHE A 183 -13.89 -7.39 -1.35
N VAL A 184 -14.53 -7.40 -0.19
CA VAL A 184 -15.63 -6.51 0.20
C VAL A 184 -15.19 -5.68 1.40
N TRP A 185 -15.43 -4.38 1.35
CA TRP A 185 -15.23 -3.48 2.49
C TRP A 185 -16.44 -2.58 2.72
N SER A 186 -16.47 -1.94 3.88
CA SER A 186 -17.43 -0.88 4.19
C SER A 186 -16.71 0.45 4.34
N ASP A 187 -17.32 1.53 3.87
CA ASP A 187 -16.90 2.87 4.28
C ASP A 187 -17.43 3.22 5.68
N TRP A 188 -17.17 4.45 6.11
CA TRP A 188 -17.63 5.01 7.37
C TRP A 188 -19.16 5.18 7.47
N ARG A 189 -19.91 5.07 6.36
CA ARG A 189 -21.38 5.07 6.31
C ARG A 189 -21.95 3.64 6.37
N GLU A 190 -21.09 2.64 6.59
CA GLU A 190 -21.43 1.22 6.55
C GLU A 190 -21.92 0.72 5.18
N VAL A 191 -21.74 1.54 4.13
CA VAL A 191 -22.04 1.13 2.76
C VAL A 191 -20.96 0.16 2.33
N LYS A 192 -21.38 -1.01 1.84
CA LYS A 192 -20.47 -2.07 1.40
C LYS A 192 -20.16 -1.91 -0.08
N TYR A 193 -18.89 -2.09 -0.41
CA TYR A 193 -18.35 -2.06 -1.76
C TYR A 193 -17.52 -3.30 -2.01
N ARG A 194 -17.48 -3.74 -3.27
CA ARG A 194 -16.56 -4.77 -3.76
C ARG A 194 -15.60 -4.21 -4.79
N ILE A 195 -14.60 -5.00 -5.15
CA ILE A 195 -13.56 -4.58 -6.10
C ILE A 195 -14.12 -4.10 -7.43
N LEU A 196 -15.11 -4.78 -8.02
CA LEU A 196 -15.72 -4.33 -9.27
C LEU A 196 -16.39 -2.96 -9.11
N ASP A 197 -17.00 -2.65 -7.97
CA ASP A 197 -17.66 -1.35 -7.74
C ASP A 197 -16.65 -0.19 -7.69
N THR A 198 -15.37 -0.45 -7.36
CA THR A 198 -14.32 0.58 -7.46
C THR A 198 -14.18 1.13 -8.88
N LEU A 199 -14.52 0.33 -9.88
CA LEU A 199 -14.34 0.66 -11.29
C LEU A 199 -15.49 1.48 -11.88
N PHE A 200 -16.63 1.63 -11.16
CA PHE A 200 -17.88 2.09 -11.78
C PHE A 200 -18.67 3.18 -11.06
N GLY A 201 -18.38 3.59 -9.81
CA GLY A 201 -19.31 4.57 -9.23
C GLY A 201 -19.08 5.20 -7.87
N ASN A 202 -18.13 4.78 -7.04
CA ASN A 202 -18.00 5.38 -5.69
C ASN A 202 -16.56 5.55 -5.19
N GLY A 203 -15.57 5.13 -5.97
CA GLY A 203 -14.15 5.27 -5.65
C GLY A 203 -13.44 5.84 -6.86
N TYR A 204 -12.46 6.70 -6.61
CA TYR A 204 -11.71 7.51 -7.57
C TYR A 204 -11.14 6.79 -8.82
N ALA A 205 -11.25 5.46 -8.98
CA ALA A 205 -10.55 4.68 -10.00
C ALA A 205 -11.09 4.82 -11.44
N CYS A 206 -12.40 4.97 -11.67
CA CYS A 206 -12.96 5.08 -13.04
C CYS A 206 -12.49 6.33 -13.78
N TYR A 207 -12.23 7.43 -13.05
CA TYR A 207 -11.69 8.68 -13.60
C TYR A 207 -10.33 8.54 -14.26
N TYR A 208 -9.64 7.40 -14.08
CA TYR A 208 -8.24 7.25 -14.41
C TYR A 208 -7.95 6.35 -15.59
N TYR A 209 -8.93 5.57 -16.06
CA TYR A 209 -8.79 4.82 -17.29
C TYR A 209 -8.94 5.76 -18.48
N ARG A 210 -7.91 5.82 -19.33
CA ARG A 210 -7.86 6.80 -20.41
C ARG A 210 -8.88 6.46 -21.49
N SER A 211 -9.16 5.18 -21.69
CA SER A 211 -10.03 4.67 -22.73
C SER A 211 -10.90 3.50 -22.25
N PRO A 212 -12.07 3.26 -22.87
CA PRO A 212 -12.95 2.15 -22.54
C PRO A 212 -12.26 0.78 -22.73
N GLU A 213 -11.32 0.65 -23.66
CA GLU A 213 -10.53 -0.57 -23.88
C GLU A 213 -9.66 -0.91 -22.67
N GLN A 214 -9.03 0.11 -22.05
CA GLN A 214 -8.20 -0.11 -20.88
C GLN A 214 -9.02 -0.58 -19.68
N LEU A 215 -10.19 0.04 -19.48
CA LEU A 215 -11.14 -0.37 -18.44
C LEU A 215 -11.66 -1.78 -18.70
N ALA A 216 -12.06 -2.08 -19.94
CA ALA A 216 -12.50 -3.41 -20.36
C ALA A 216 -11.43 -4.49 -20.13
N ALA A 217 -10.16 -4.18 -20.40
CA ALA A 217 -9.05 -5.09 -20.15
C ALA A 217 -8.87 -5.40 -18.67
N VAL A 218 -9.01 -4.40 -17.77
CA VAL A 218 -8.95 -4.63 -16.32
C VAL A 218 -10.14 -5.43 -15.81
N ILE A 219 -11.35 -5.12 -16.28
CA ILE A 219 -12.56 -5.89 -15.90
C ILE A 219 -12.41 -7.34 -16.36
N SER A 220 -12.02 -7.57 -17.62
CA SER A 220 -11.80 -8.91 -18.17
C SER A 220 -10.72 -9.67 -17.40
N LEU A 221 -9.64 -8.98 -17.01
CA LEU A 221 -8.61 -9.56 -16.16
C LEU A 221 -9.18 -10.01 -14.82
N LEU A 222 -9.95 -9.16 -14.13
CA LEU A 222 -10.56 -9.51 -12.84
C LEU A 222 -11.52 -10.70 -12.98
N LEU A 223 -12.38 -10.72 -14.01
CA LEU A 223 -13.29 -11.82 -14.30
C LEU A 223 -12.52 -13.12 -14.57
N GLY A 224 -11.44 -13.06 -15.35
CA GLY A 224 -10.57 -14.20 -15.64
C GLY A 224 -9.89 -14.80 -14.40
N TYR A 225 -9.72 -14.02 -13.34
CA TYR A 225 -9.23 -14.47 -12.03
C TYR A 225 -10.35 -14.78 -11.02
N GLY A 226 -11.61 -14.83 -11.47
CA GLY A 226 -12.75 -15.25 -10.66
C GLY A 226 -13.44 -14.12 -9.89
N ALA A 227 -13.34 -12.86 -10.34
CA ALA A 227 -14.23 -11.81 -9.87
C ALA A 227 -15.68 -12.16 -10.20
N ASP A 228 -16.54 -12.15 -9.19
CA ASP A 228 -17.94 -12.51 -9.32
C ASP A 228 -18.79 -11.25 -9.46
N GLN A 229 -19.36 -11.09 -10.65
CA GLN A 229 -20.26 -9.99 -11.01
C GLN A 229 -21.59 -10.04 -10.24
N GLU A 230 -22.07 -11.24 -9.92
CA GLU A 230 -23.39 -11.48 -9.30
C GLU A 230 -23.30 -11.63 -7.78
N LYS A 231 -22.10 -11.74 -7.20
CA LYS A 231 -21.92 -11.99 -5.77
C LYS A 231 -22.75 -11.03 -4.94
N THR A 232 -23.68 -11.58 -4.18
CA THR A 232 -24.45 -10.83 -3.20
C THR A 232 -23.52 -10.42 -2.06
N ILE A 233 -23.56 -9.14 -1.72
CA ILE A 233 -22.83 -8.62 -0.57
C ILE A 233 -23.60 -9.11 0.67
N PRO A 234 -22.96 -9.77 1.66
CA PRO A 234 -23.66 -10.20 2.87
C PRO A 234 -24.35 -9.01 3.56
N GLY A 235 -25.68 -9.07 3.75
CA GLY A 235 -26.48 -7.97 4.30
C GLY A 235 -27.00 -6.94 3.29
N GLN A 236 -26.62 -7.04 2.03
CA GLN A 236 -27.33 -6.44 0.89
C GLN A 236 -27.73 -7.58 -0.05
N GLU A 237 -28.77 -8.32 0.35
CA GLU A 237 -29.37 -9.41 -0.44
C GLU A 237 -30.14 -8.91 -1.68
N ASP A 238 -29.83 -7.71 -2.15
CA ASP A 238 -30.36 -7.22 -3.42
C ASP A 238 -29.80 -8.10 -4.53
N LYS A 239 -30.67 -9.01 -5.01
CA LYS A 239 -30.54 -9.88 -6.20
C LYS A 239 -30.44 -9.07 -7.51
N GLU A 240 -29.89 -7.87 -7.43
CA GLU A 240 -29.74 -6.94 -8.54
C GLU A 240 -28.32 -7.12 -9.11
N ASP A 241 -28.26 -7.54 -10.38
CA ASP A 241 -27.05 -7.65 -11.20
C ASP A 241 -26.22 -6.34 -11.15
N LEU A 242 -24.89 -6.44 -11.32
CA LEU A 242 -23.91 -5.34 -11.41
C LEU A 242 -24.46 -4.14 -12.20
N MET A 243 -25.20 -4.41 -13.28
CA MET A 243 -25.76 -3.42 -14.20
C MET A 243 -26.91 -2.57 -13.62
N ARG A 244 -27.69 -3.10 -12.68
CA ARG A 244 -28.75 -2.34 -12.02
C ARG A 244 -28.22 -1.45 -10.90
N ARG A 245 -27.17 -1.92 -10.22
CA ARG A 245 -26.49 -1.16 -9.16
C ARG A 245 -25.80 0.10 -9.68
N HIS A 246 -25.25 0.07 -10.89
CA HIS A 246 -24.63 1.23 -11.55
C HIS A 246 -25.60 2.43 -11.75
N ILE A 247 -26.91 2.19 -11.85
CA ILE A 247 -27.91 3.26 -12.02
C ILE A 247 -28.15 4.02 -10.70
N HIS A 248 -27.81 3.43 -9.54
CA HIS A 248 -28.16 3.96 -8.22
C HIS A 248 -27.06 4.84 -7.57
N SER A 249 -25.82 4.88 -8.06
CA SER A 249 -24.78 5.80 -7.53
C SER A 249 -24.92 7.25 -8.03
N ARG A 250 -26.15 7.68 -8.31
CA ARG A 250 -26.54 8.92 -9.01
C ARG A 250 -26.34 10.23 -8.22
N SER A 251 -25.43 10.28 -7.27
CA SER A 251 -25.08 11.54 -6.61
C SER A 251 -23.57 11.79 -6.68
N PHE A 252 -23.20 12.64 -7.64
CA PHE A 252 -22.27 13.77 -7.58
C PHE A 252 -21.57 13.95 -8.95
N ASP A 253 -21.80 15.13 -9.53
CA ASP A 253 -21.30 15.70 -10.79
C ASP A 253 -21.92 15.26 -12.14
N THR A 254 -22.66 16.21 -12.73
CA THR A 254 -23.41 16.12 -14.00
C THR A 254 -22.62 16.61 -15.21
N THR A 255 -21.29 16.54 -15.21
CA THR A 255 -20.42 17.20 -16.21
C THR A 255 -19.55 16.25 -17.04
N CYS A 256 -19.92 14.98 -17.16
CA CYS A 256 -18.95 13.96 -17.55
C CYS A 256 -19.18 13.34 -18.95
N GLN A 257 -18.25 13.60 -19.88
CA GLN A 257 -17.90 12.72 -21.01
C GLN A 257 -17.61 11.27 -20.55
N GLN A 258 -17.43 11.03 -19.24
CA GLN A 258 -17.23 9.70 -18.65
C GLN A 258 -18.47 8.78 -18.67
N LEU A 259 -19.69 9.31 -18.79
CA LEU A 259 -20.92 8.49 -18.88
C LEU A 259 -20.96 7.60 -20.14
N GLU A 260 -20.14 7.89 -21.15
CA GLU A 260 -20.03 7.05 -22.36
C GLU A 260 -19.00 5.92 -22.21
N LYS A 261 -18.01 6.05 -21.31
CA LYS A 261 -16.90 5.10 -21.21
C LYS A 261 -17.26 3.82 -20.46
N ASP A 262 -17.92 3.94 -19.31
CA ASP A 262 -18.24 2.79 -18.47
C ASP A 262 -19.25 1.85 -19.16
N PRO A 263 -20.35 2.35 -19.78
CA PRO A 263 -21.25 1.51 -20.53
C PRO A 263 -20.58 0.86 -21.74
N LEU A 264 -19.71 1.58 -22.47
CA LEU A 264 -19.01 1.01 -23.63
C LEU A 264 -18.02 -0.09 -23.20
N ALA A 265 -17.23 0.14 -22.15
CA ALA A 265 -16.32 -0.87 -21.61
C ALA A 265 -17.06 -2.13 -21.13
N LEU A 266 -18.22 -1.96 -20.48
CA LEU A 266 -19.09 -3.06 -20.06
C LEU A 266 -19.74 -3.78 -21.24
N ALA A 267 -20.08 -3.08 -22.31
CA ALA A 267 -20.56 -3.69 -23.55
C ALA A 267 -19.45 -4.52 -24.23
N MET A 268 -18.22 -3.98 -24.33
CA MET A 268 -17.04 -4.69 -24.85
C MET A 268 -16.75 -5.95 -24.04
N VAL A 269 -16.50 -5.76 -22.74
CA VAL A 269 -17.00 -6.58 -21.63
C VAL A 269 -17.74 -7.87 -21.98
N ALA A 270 -19.06 -7.66 -22.03
CA ALA A 270 -20.10 -8.62 -22.27
C ALA A 270 -19.95 -9.33 -23.63
N LEU A 271 -19.57 -8.62 -24.69
CA LEU A 271 -19.41 -9.18 -26.01
C LEU A 271 -18.21 -10.15 -26.07
N ASP A 272 -17.04 -9.70 -25.61
CA ASP A 272 -15.79 -10.47 -25.69
C ASP A 272 -15.84 -11.72 -24.80
N ASN A 273 -16.44 -11.60 -23.61
CA ASN A 273 -16.52 -12.71 -22.65
C ASN A 273 -17.82 -13.52 -22.78
N LYS A 274 -18.70 -13.19 -23.73
CA LYS A 274 -20.03 -13.82 -23.92
C LYS A 274 -20.87 -13.80 -22.64
N LEU A 275 -20.83 -12.68 -21.92
CA LEU A 275 -21.53 -12.45 -20.66
C LEU A 275 -22.67 -11.44 -20.87
N PRO A 276 -23.84 -11.85 -21.43
CA PRO A 276 -24.92 -10.92 -21.75
C PRO A 276 -25.50 -10.20 -20.53
N GLY A 277 -25.33 -10.75 -19.32
CA GLY A 277 -25.73 -10.10 -18.06
C GLY A 277 -24.98 -8.78 -17.81
N LEU A 278 -23.77 -8.63 -18.33
CA LEU A 278 -22.98 -7.40 -18.21
C LEU A 278 -23.33 -6.32 -19.25
N VAL A 279 -24.28 -6.56 -20.15
CA VAL A 279 -24.68 -5.54 -21.15
C VAL A 279 -25.47 -4.41 -20.46
N PRO A 280 -25.05 -3.14 -20.56
CA PRO A 280 -25.79 -2.04 -19.95
C PRO A 280 -27.20 -1.93 -20.50
N ARG A 281 -28.17 -1.66 -19.62
CA ARG A 281 -29.58 -1.43 -20.02
C ARG A 281 -29.74 -0.37 -21.10
N VAL A 282 -28.85 0.63 -21.15
CA VAL A 282 -28.87 1.67 -22.20
C VAL A 282 -28.64 1.12 -23.61
N TYR A 283 -28.14 -0.11 -23.76
CA TYR A 283 -27.95 -0.79 -25.04
C TYR A 283 -28.91 -1.97 -25.27
N ILE A 284 -29.87 -2.20 -24.35
CA ILE A 284 -30.91 -3.24 -24.49
C ILE A 284 -32.19 -2.53 -24.93
N PHE A 285 -32.62 -2.78 -26.18
CA PHE A 285 -33.84 -2.23 -26.78
C PHE A 285 -35.08 -3.08 -26.47
#